data_AF-A0A3B9FSA2-F1
#
_entry.id   AF-A0A3B9FSA2-F1
#
_cell.length_a   1.000
_cell.length_b   1.000
_cell.length_c   1.000
_cell.angle_alpha   90.00
_cell.angle_beta   90.00
_cell.angle_gamma   90.00
#
_symmetry.space_group_name_H-M   'P 1'
#
loop_
_entity.id
_entity.type
_entity.pdbx_description
1 polymer ?
#
loop_
_entity_poly.entity_id
_entity_poly.type
_entity_poly.pdbx_seq_one_letter_code
_entity_poly.pdbx_strand_id
1 'polypeptide(L)'
;MKKLNKVTRWMALAGGLIMIPSLLLPIWRIDLFAPQYPEGLYMLIWKDHLSGDVQVINGLNHYIGMKHISEDMFPELNYITYVLYGMIGIGIITFSIRRVWMLWTHAVLLISAAGLALYDFYKWGYDYGHNLDPNAAIQVPGMSYQPPLLGHKKLLNFDAWSTPGQGGWFILAGAVLVIGALLLEYFYFKKRSNTLA
;
A
#
# COMPACT_ATOMS: atom_id res chain seq x y z
N MET A 1 -10.82 30.31 -11.41
CA MET A 1 -9.92 29.20 -11.01
C MET A 1 -8.87 28.93 -12.09
N LYS A 2 -7.59 28.75 -11.71
CA LYS A 2 -6.45 28.61 -12.65
C LYS A 2 -6.55 27.32 -13.48
N LYS A 3 -6.15 27.39 -14.76
CA LYS A 3 -6.09 26.24 -15.67
C LYS A 3 -4.73 25.55 -15.55
N LEU A 4 -4.70 24.22 -15.69
CA LEU A 4 -3.49 23.39 -15.66
C LEU A 4 -2.65 23.55 -16.93
N ASN A 5 -1.33 23.40 -16.79
CA ASN A 5 -0.43 23.21 -17.93
C ASN A 5 -0.77 21.90 -18.68
N LYS A 6 -0.50 21.84 -20.00
CA LYS A 6 -0.69 20.63 -20.82
C LYS A 6 0.09 19.44 -20.27
N VAL A 7 1.33 19.64 -19.83
CA VAL A 7 2.20 18.57 -19.33
C VAL A 7 1.64 17.97 -18.03
N THR A 8 1.37 18.82 -17.04
CA THR A 8 0.85 18.41 -15.73
C THR A 8 -0.53 17.76 -15.82
N ARG A 9 -1.35 18.21 -16.78
CA ARG A 9 -2.62 17.57 -17.13
C ARG A 9 -2.44 16.13 -17.62
N TRP A 10 -1.49 15.87 -18.52
CA TRP A 10 -1.22 14.52 -19.02
C TRP A 10 -0.61 13.62 -17.94
N MET A 11 0.26 14.18 -17.09
CA MET A 11 0.81 13.46 -15.95
C MET A 11 -0.27 13.04 -14.95
N ALA A 12 -1.28 13.89 -14.70
CA ALA A 12 -2.41 13.53 -13.84
C ALA A 12 -3.25 12.39 -14.41
N LEU A 13 -3.47 12.37 -15.73
CA LEU A 13 -4.14 11.25 -16.40
C LEU A 13 -3.32 9.96 -16.29
N ALA A 14 -2.04 10.03 -16.64
CA ALA A 14 -1.13 8.90 -16.57
C ALA A 14 -1.02 8.36 -15.13
N GLY A 15 -0.98 9.25 -14.14
CA GLY A 15 -0.93 8.89 -12.72
C GLY A 15 -2.16 8.12 -12.23
N GLY A 16 -3.34 8.39 -12.79
CA GLY A 16 -4.53 7.58 -12.55
C GLY A 16 -4.48 6.25 -13.33
N LEU A 17 -4.27 6.31 -14.65
CA LEU A 17 -4.35 5.13 -15.53
C LEU A 17 -3.28 4.07 -15.23
N ILE A 18 -2.07 4.48 -14.80
CA ILE A 18 -1.00 3.54 -14.47
C ILE A 18 -1.34 2.65 -13.28
N MET A 19 -2.38 2.99 -12.49
CA MET A 19 -2.85 2.15 -11.39
C MET A 19 -3.72 0.98 -11.85
N ILE A 20 -4.19 0.95 -13.10
CA ILE A 20 -5.08 -0.12 -13.62
C ILE A 20 -4.51 -1.53 -13.38
N PRO A 21 -3.22 -1.83 -13.60
CA PRO A 21 -2.67 -3.16 -13.33
C PRO A 21 -2.80 -3.61 -11.87
N SER A 22 -2.88 -2.68 -10.90
CA SER A 22 -3.11 -3.03 -9.49
C SER A 22 -4.47 -3.68 -9.23
N LEU A 23 -5.40 -3.58 -10.18
CA LEU A 23 -6.68 -4.29 -10.12
C LEU A 23 -6.55 -5.79 -10.40
N LEU A 24 -5.43 -6.22 -10.98
CA LEU A 24 -5.19 -7.59 -11.46
C LEU A 24 -3.94 -8.23 -10.86
N LEU A 25 -3.19 -7.49 -10.03
CA LEU A 25 -1.90 -7.88 -9.49
C LEU A 25 -1.89 -7.71 -7.97
N PRO A 26 -1.07 -8.49 -7.24
CA PRO A 26 -0.99 -8.36 -5.79
C PRO A 26 -0.45 -6.96 -5.42
N ILE A 27 -1.14 -6.31 -4.48
CA ILE A 27 -0.80 -4.98 -3.98
C ILE A 27 0.38 -5.07 -3.02
N TRP A 28 0.42 -6.13 -2.21
CA TRP A 28 1.48 -6.34 -1.22
C TRP A 28 1.97 -7.79 -1.24
N ARG A 29 3.23 -7.98 -0.82
CA ARG A 29 3.87 -9.29 -0.71
C ARG A 29 4.59 -9.39 0.63
N ILE A 30 4.35 -10.49 1.33
CA ILE A 30 5.07 -10.89 2.53
C ILE A 30 5.78 -12.19 2.23
N ASP A 31 7.10 -12.24 2.45
CA ASP A 31 7.90 -13.45 2.36
C ASP A 31 8.37 -13.85 3.76
N LEU A 32 8.31 -15.15 4.06
CA LEU A 32 8.70 -15.72 5.34
C LEU A 32 9.66 -16.88 5.09
N PHE A 33 10.84 -16.83 5.70
CA PHE A 33 11.82 -17.91 5.63
C PHE A 33 11.98 -18.54 7.00
N ALA A 34 11.95 -19.86 7.03
CA ALA A 34 12.08 -20.67 8.24
C ALA A 34 13.09 -21.80 7.98
N PRO A 35 13.77 -22.34 9.01
CA PRO A 35 14.62 -23.51 8.85
C PRO A 35 13.87 -24.72 8.29
N GLN A 36 12.57 -24.85 8.59
CA GLN A 36 11.71 -25.93 8.10
C GLN A 36 11.23 -25.73 6.65
N TYR A 37 11.28 -24.49 6.14
CA TYR A 37 10.84 -24.11 4.79
C TYR A 37 11.97 -23.33 4.10
N PRO A 38 13.09 -23.99 3.74
CA PRO A 38 14.24 -23.35 3.11
C PRO A 38 13.93 -22.72 1.76
N GLU A 39 12.90 -23.21 1.06
CA GLU A 39 12.34 -22.64 -0.16
C GLU A 39 11.63 -21.28 0.06
N GLY A 40 11.28 -20.98 1.31
CA GLY A 40 10.50 -19.81 1.68
C GLY A 40 9.00 -20.02 1.48
N LEU A 41 8.23 -19.33 2.32
CA LEU A 41 6.78 -19.20 2.23
C LEU A 41 6.45 -17.77 1.81
N TYR A 42 5.33 -17.59 1.12
CA TYR A 42 4.88 -16.24 0.78
C TYR A 42 3.38 -16.07 0.94
N MET A 43 2.98 -14.84 1.24
CA MET A 43 1.60 -14.39 1.26
C MET A 43 1.46 -13.17 0.35
N LEU A 44 0.47 -13.21 -0.52
CA LEU A 44 0.11 -12.12 -1.42
C LEU A 44 -1.19 -11.48 -0.93
N ILE A 45 -1.17 -10.16 -0.81
CA ILE A 45 -2.35 -9.36 -0.50
C ILE A 45 -2.83 -8.72 -1.80
N TRP A 46 -4.02 -9.11 -2.24
CA TRP A 46 -4.67 -8.58 -3.43
C TRP A 46 -5.64 -7.47 -3.04
N LYS A 47 -6.34 -6.91 -4.02
CA LYS A 47 -7.38 -5.91 -3.79
C LYS A 47 -8.65 -6.45 -3.11
N ASP A 48 -8.78 -7.77 -2.96
CA ASP A 48 -10.04 -8.41 -2.55
C ASP A 48 -9.86 -9.77 -1.89
N HIS A 49 -8.64 -10.32 -1.88
CA HIS A 49 -8.39 -11.64 -1.31
C HIS A 49 -6.92 -11.79 -0.87
N LEU A 50 -6.65 -12.88 -0.16
CA LEU A 50 -5.28 -13.33 0.17
C LEU A 50 -4.94 -14.59 -0.65
N SER A 51 -3.67 -14.76 -1.02
CA SER A 51 -3.19 -16.00 -1.64
C SER A 51 -1.74 -16.33 -1.29
N GLY A 52 -1.24 -17.47 -1.79
CA GLY A 52 0.05 -18.04 -1.41
C GLY A 52 -0.11 -19.08 -0.30
N ASP A 53 0.91 -19.20 0.56
CA ASP A 53 1.04 -20.26 1.56
C ASP A 53 0.34 -19.91 2.89
N VAL A 54 -0.76 -19.16 2.85
CA VAL A 54 -1.46 -18.61 4.02
C VAL A 54 -1.80 -19.69 5.05
N GLN A 55 -2.25 -20.86 4.58
CA GLN A 55 -2.59 -21.98 5.45
C GLN A 55 -1.37 -22.58 6.16
N VAL A 56 -0.22 -22.64 5.48
CA VAL A 56 1.04 -23.14 6.06
C VAL A 56 1.56 -22.14 7.08
N ILE A 57 1.53 -20.85 6.75
CA ILE A 57 1.89 -19.75 7.67
C ILE A 57 0.99 -19.81 8.92
N ASN A 58 -0.30 -20.06 8.77
CA ASN A 58 -1.21 -20.24 9.91
C ASN A 58 -0.86 -21.44 10.81
N GLY A 59 -0.39 -22.54 10.23
CA GLY A 59 0.14 -23.66 11.00
C GLY A 59 1.36 -23.27 11.84
N LEU A 60 2.24 -22.42 11.30
CA LEU A 60 3.40 -21.89 12.03
C LEU A 60 3.00 -20.91 13.14
N ASN A 61 2.08 -19.99 12.83
CA ASN A 61 1.57 -18.97 13.74
C ASN A 61 1.00 -19.56 15.04
N HIS A 62 0.32 -20.71 14.92
CA HIS A 62 -0.27 -21.41 16.05
C HIS A 62 0.74 -21.73 17.16
N TYR A 63 1.99 -22.06 16.81
CA TYR A 63 3.02 -22.41 17.80
C TYR A 63 3.50 -21.22 18.64
N ILE A 64 3.43 -20.00 18.09
CA ILE A 64 3.87 -18.77 18.76
C ILE A 64 2.68 -17.91 19.24
N GLY A 65 1.46 -18.43 19.14
CA GLY A 65 0.26 -17.79 19.65
C GLY A 65 -0.28 -16.65 18.79
N MET A 66 0.16 -16.52 17.55
CA MET A 66 -0.39 -15.53 16.62
C MET A 66 -1.80 -15.91 16.18
N LYS A 67 -2.62 -14.90 15.87
CA LYS A 67 -3.98 -15.09 15.36
C LYS A 67 -3.97 -15.83 14.02
N HIS A 68 -5.06 -16.52 13.72
CA HIS A 68 -5.25 -17.15 12.41
C HIS A 68 -5.44 -16.06 11.34
N ILE A 69 -4.64 -16.11 10.27
CA ILE A 69 -4.74 -15.20 9.14
C ILE A 69 -5.91 -15.59 8.25
N SER A 70 -6.87 -14.69 8.11
CA SER A 70 -8.01 -14.78 7.22
C SER A 70 -8.47 -13.40 6.75
N GLU A 71 -9.24 -13.36 5.67
CA GLU A 71 -9.65 -12.11 5.00
C GLU A 71 -10.57 -11.23 5.84
N ASP A 72 -11.32 -11.81 6.78
CA ASP A 72 -12.15 -11.10 7.75
C ASP A 72 -11.36 -10.17 8.68
N MET A 73 -10.06 -10.42 8.85
CA MET A 73 -9.16 -9.50 9.56
C MET A 73 -8.82 -8.24 8.77
N PHE A 74 -9.10 -8.21 7.46
CA PHE A 74 -8.77 -7.12 6.54
C PHE A 74 -10.06 -6.55 5.93
N PRO A 75 -10.87 -5.80 6.70
CA PRO A 75 -12.12 -5.22 6.21
C PRO A 75 -11.93 -4.34 4.97
N GLU A 76 -10.74 -3.77 4.78
CA GLU A 76 -10.35 -2.98 3.62
C GLU A 76 -10.41 -3.72 2.28
N LEU A 77 -10.30 -5.05 2.27
CA LEU A 77 -10.44 -5.85 1.05
C LEU A 77 -11.83 -5.67 0.41
N ASN A 78 -12.85 -5.30 1.21
CA ASN A 78 -14.20 -5.04 0.71
C ASN A 78 -14.32 -3.72 -0.06
N TYR A 79 -13.40 -2.75 0.13
CA TYR A 79 -13.52 -1.42 -0.46
C TYR A 79 -12.29 -0.89 -1.19
N ILE A 80 -11.12 -1.49 -1.05
CA ILE A 80 -9.90 -1.03 -1.73
C ILE A 80 -10.05 -1.04 -3.26
N THR A 81 -10.83 -1.98 -3.83
CA THR A 81 -11.20 -1.98 -5.25
C THR A 81 -11.88 -0.66 -5.66
N TYR A 82 -12.83 -0.14 -4.86
CA TYR A 82 -13.50 1.12 -5.13
C TYR A 82 -12.58 2.33 -4.94
N VAL A 83 -11.66 2.27 -3.97
CA VAL A 83 -10.63 3.31 -3.78
C VAL A 83 -9.75 3.42 -5.02
N LEU A 84 -9.29 2.30 -5.57
CA LEU A 84 -8.49 2.27 -6.80
C LEU A 84 -9.25 2.84 -8.00
N TYR A 85 -10.51 2.42 -8.21
CA TYR A 85 -11.35 3.00 -9.25
C TYR A 85 -11.57 4.51 -9.05
N GLY A 86 -11.74 4.95 -7.80
CA GLY A 86 -11.82 6.36 -7.44
C GLY A 86 -10.58 7.13 -7.87
N MET A 87 -9.38 6.63 -7.54
CA MET A 87 -8.11 7.29 -7.93
C MET A 87 -7.93 7.35 -9.45
N ILE A 88 -8.23 6.26 -10.16
CA ILE A 88 -8.22 6.23 -11.63
C ILE A 88 -9.19 7.28 -12.19
N GLY A 89 -10.43 7.29 -11.68
CA GLY A 89 -11.48 8.22 -12.09
C GLY A 89 -11.10 9.68 -11.85
N ILE A 90 -10.51 10.00 -10.70
CA ILE A 90 -10.04 11.35 -10.38
C ILE A 90 -8.94 11.80 -11.34
N GLY A 91 -8.05 10.90 -11.78
CA GLY A 91 -7.07 11.19 -12.83
C GLY A 91 -7.73 11.62 -14.15
N ILE A 92 -8.75 10.89 -14.58
CA ILE A 92 -9.54 11.20 -15.78
C ILE A 92 -10.31 12.52 -15.64
N ILE A 93 -10.96 12.74 -14.49
CA ILE A 93 -11.72 13.96 -14.22
C ILE A 93 -10.78 15.18 -14.18
N THR A 94 -9.61 15.05 -13.54
CA THR A 94 -8.58 16.09 -13.49
C THR A 94 -8.12 16.48 -14.89
N PHE A 95 -7.90 15.48 -15.75
CA PHE A 95 -7.59 15.68 -17.15
C PHE A 95 -8.70 16.41 -17.91
N SER A 96 -9.97 16.12 -17.63
CA SER A 96 -11.10 16.73 -18.35
C SER A 96 -11.39 18.17 -17.88
N ILE A 97 -11.42 18.40 -16.57
CA ILE A 97 -11.76 19.69 -15.95
C ILE A 97 -10.60 20.71 -16.05
N ARG A 98 -9.35 20.24 -16.04
CA ARG A 98 -8.13 21.07 -16.24
C ARG A 98 -7.97 22.19 -15.22
N ARG A 99 -8.48 22.02 -13.99
CA ARG A 99 -8.35 23.03 -12.92
C ARG A 99 -7.32 22.56 -11.89
N VAL A 100 -6.51 23.49 -11.41
CA VAL A 100 -5.43 23.20 -10.44
C VAL A 100 -5.96 22.56 -9.15
N TRP A 101 -7.15 22.94 -8.69
CA TRP A 101 -7.74 22.36 -7.49
C TRP A 101 -8.03 20.87 -7.64
N MET A 102 -8.36 20.38 -8.84
CA MET A 102 -8.56 18.94 -9.09
C MET A 102 -7.25 18.17 -8.91
N LEU A 103 -6.13 18.73 -9.34
CA LEU A 103 -4.82 18.13 -9.14
C LEU A 103 -4.45 18.06 -7.65
N TRP A 104 -4.78 19.10 -6.88
CA TRP A 104 -4.67 19.07 -5.42
C TRP A 104 -5.57 18.00 -4.80
N THR A 105 -6.84 17.93 -5.21
CA THR A 105 -7.78 16.89 -4.75
C THR A 105 -7.23 15.49 -5.01
N HIS A 106 -6.70 15.25 -6.21
CA HIS A 106 -6.08 13.96 -6.55
C HIS A 106 -4.90 13.63 -5.64
N ALA A 107 -3.96 14.57 -5.48
CA ALA A 107 -2.79 14.38 -4.62
C ALA A 107 -3.18 14.12 -3.15
N VAL A 108 -4.10 14.92 -2.61
CA VAL A 108 -4.55 14.79 -1.21
C VAL A 108 -5.25 13.46 -0.98
N LEU A 109 -6.16 13.05 -1.87
CA LEU A 109 -6.86 11.78 -1.72
C LEU A 109 -5.90 10.59 -1.84
N LEU A 110 -4.93 10.66 -2.74
CA LEU A 110 -3.92 9.62 -2.90
C LEU A 110 -3.05 9.48 -1.64
N ILE A 111 -2.51 10.60 -1.13
CA ILE A 111 -1.70 10.60 0.10
C ILE A 111 -2.53 10.11 1.29
N SER A 112 -3.78 10.56 1.40
CA SER A 112 -4.67 10.17 2.50
C SER A 112 -4.98 8.66 2.43
N ALA A 113 -5.30 8.14 1.25
CA ALA A 113 -5.56 6.71 1.06
C ALA A 113 -4.33 5.85 1.40
N ALA A 114 -3.14 6.25 0.92
CA ALA A 114 -1.89 5.55 1.23
C ALA A 114 -1.55 5.60 2.72
N GLY A 115 -1.69 6.77 3.35
CA GLY A 115 -1.43 6.95 4.78
C GLY A 115 -2.40 6.14 5.65
N LEU A 116 -3.68 6.12 5.32
CA LEU A 116 -4.68 5.31 6.01
C LEU A 116 -4.40 3.82 5.85
N ALA A 117 -4.08 3.34 4.64
CA ALA A 117 -3.76 1.93 4.40
C ALA A 117 -2.51 1.49 5.19
N LEU A 118 -1.44 2.30 5.20
CA LEU A 118 -0.24 2.00 5.97
C LEU A 118 -0.47 2.05 7.48
N TYR A 119 -1.32 2.97 7.95
CA TYR A 119 -1.69 3.06 9.35
C TYR A 119 -2.50 1.84 9.81
N ASP A 120 -3.51 1.42 9.04
CA ASP A 120 -4.30 0.22 9.36
C ASP A 120 -3.42 -1.02 9.33
N PHE A 121 -2.54 -1.15 8.32
CA PHE A 121 -1.62 -2.28 8.25
C PHE A 121 -0.63 -2.30 9.42
N TYR A 122 -0.13 -1.14 9.87
CA TYR A 122 0.70 -1.04 11.07
C TYR A 122 -0.06 -1.49 12.33
N LYS A 123 -1.31 -1.01 12.49
CA LYS A 123 -2.16 -1.34 13.63
C LYS A 123 -2.48 -2.85 13.67
N TRP A 124 -2.83 -3.42 12.52
CA TRP A 124 -3.02 -4.86 12.36
C TRP A 124 -1.75 -5.62 12.75
N GLY A 125 -0.59 -5.27 12.18
CA GLY A 125 0.67 -5.93 12.48
C GLY A 125 1.10 -5.81 13.95
N TYR A 126 0.77 -4.68 14.59
CA TYR A 126 1.00 -4.48 16.01
C TYR A 126 0.17 -5.44 16.87
N ASP A 127 -1.16 -5.46 16.68
CA ASP A 127 -2.04 -6.39 17.41
C ASP A 127 -1.66 -7.84 17.14
N TYR A 128 -1.42 -8.19 15.87
CA TYR A 128 -1.00 -9.50 15.42
C TYR A 128 0.29 -10.00 16.10
N GLY A 129 1.24 -9.10 16.39
CA GLY A 129 2.52 -9.42 17.01
C GLY A 129 2.59 -9.31 18.54
N HIS A 130 1.62 -8.67 19.19
CA HIS A 130 1.65 -8.39 20.63
C HIS A 130 0.50 -9.04 21.40
N ASN A 131 -0.59 -9.41 20.73
CA ASN A 131 -1.76 -10.04 21.32
C ASN A 131 -1.71 -11.56 21.07
N LEU A 132 -0.77 -12.21 21.74
CA LEU A 132 -0.46 -13.63 21.56
C LEU A 132 -1.22 -14.50 22.56
N ASP A 133 -1.57 -15.72 22.16
CA ASP A 133 -2.17 -16.71 23.06
C ASP A 133 -1.19 -17.07 24.20
N PRO A 134 -1.56 -16.83 25.47
CA PRO A 134 -0.71 -17.17 26.62
C PRO A 134 -0.52 -18.68 26.82
N ASN A 135 -1.23 -19.53 26.07
CA ASN A 135 -1.08 -20.99 26.10
C ASN A 135 -0.29 -21.53 24.89
N ALA A 136 0.30 -20.66 24.07
CA ALA A 136 1.11 -21.07 22.92
C ALA A 136 2.31 -21.93 23.34
N ALA A 137 2.68 -22.89 22.48
CA ALA A 137 3.75 -23.84 22.74
C ALA A 137 5.13 -23.17 22.88
N ILE A 138 5.37 -22.07 22.16
CA ILE A 138 6.62 -21.32 22.16
C ILE A 138 6.35 -19.92 22.69
N GLN A 139 6.96 -19.60 23.82
CA GLN A 139 6.87 -18.29 24.45
C GLN A 139 8.26 -17.81 24.80
N VAL A 140 8.58 -16.58 24.39
CA VAL A 140 9.84 -15.92 24.76
C VAL A 140 9.49 -14.69 25.58
N PRO A 141 9.77 -14.68 26.90
CA PRO A 141 9.42 -13.57 27.77
C PRO A 141 9.95 -12.24 27.25
N GLY A 142 9.06 -11.25 27.12
CA GLY A 142 9.41 -9.90 26.66
C GLY A 142 9.65 -9.74 25.15
N MET A 143 9.45 -10.79 24.34
CA MET A 143 9.57 -10.72 22.89
C MET A 143 8.19 -10.52 22.24
N SER A 144 8.09 -9.60 21.28
CA SER A 144 6.94 -9.50 20.38
C SER A 144 7.32 -9.94 18.97
N TYR A 145 6.32 -10.43 18.24
CA TYR A 145 6.52 -11.00 16.91
C TYR A 145 5.91 -10.14 15.81
N GLN A 146 5.79 -8.82 16.03
CA GLN A 146 5.23 -7.91 15.03
C GLN A 146 6.01 -8.00 13.71
N PRO A 147 5.36 -8.40 12.60
CA PRO A 147 5.96 -8.37 11.26
C PRO A 147 6.36 -6.96 10.84
N PRO A 148 7.34 -6.80 9.93
CA PRO A 148 7.70 -5.48 9.43
C PRO A 148 6.55 -4.89 8.59
N LEU A 149 6.26 -3.61 8.77
CA LEU A 149 5.36 -2.90 7.85
C LEU A 149 5.96 -2.84 6.43
N LEU A 150 7.26 -2.54 6.36
CA LEU A 150 8.05 -2.46 5.14
C LEU A 150 9.49 -2.89 5.46
N GLY A 151 10.12 -3.63 4.55
CA GLY A 151 11.49 -4.09 4.67
C GLY A 151 11.58 -5.45 5.37
N HIS A 152 12.64 -5.65 6.15
CA HIS A 152 13.00 -6.93 6.75
C HIS A 152 12.97 -6.86 8.28
N LYS A 153 12.55 -7.96 8.92
CA LYS A 153 12.71 -8.17 10.35
C LYS A 153 12.90 -9.65 10.64
N LYS A 154 13.87 -9.94 11.51
CA LYS A 154 14.08 -11.28 12.06
C LYS A 154 13.22 -11.48 13.31
N LEU A 155 12.45 -12.56 13.33
CA LEU A 155 11.56 -12.97 14.43
C LEU A 155 11.99 -14.38 14.86
N LEU A 156 12.74 -14.51 15.95
CA LEU A 156 13.41 -15.77 16.33
C LEU A 156 14.32 -16.31 15.21
N ASN A 157 14.01 -17.51 14.72
CA ASN A 157 14.70 -18.18 13.62
C ASN A 157 14.00 -17.93 12.27
N PHE A 158 13.00 -17.04 12.24
CA PHE A 158 12.29 -16.68 11.03
C PHE A 158 12.77 -15.33 10.49
N ASP A 159 12.89 -15.23 9.17
CA ASP A 159 13.12 -13.97 8.47
C ASP A 159 11.84 -13.56 7.75
N ALA A 160 11.30 -12.39 8.08
CA ALA A 160 10.10 -11.84 7.45
C ALA A 160 10.45 -10.61 6.61
N TRP A 161 10.02 -10.62 5.36
CA TRP A 161 10.10 -9.49 4.44
C TRP A 161 8.71 -9.00 4.10
N SER A 162 8.51 -7.69 4.09
CA SER A 162 7.25 -7.04 3.71
C SER A 162 7.54 -5.98 2.66
N THR A 163 6.98 -6.13 1.46
CA THR A 163 7.29 -5.26 0.32
C THR A 163 6.05 -5.01 -0.54
N PRO A 164 6.00 -3.88 -1.28
CA PRO A 164 4.98 -3.68 -2.29
C PRO A 164 5.03 -4.83 -3.32
N GLY A 165 3.86 -5.41 -3.57
CA GLY A 165 3.66 -6.32 -4.69
C GLY A 165 3.70 -5.55 -6.01
N GLN A 166 3.56 -6.27 -7.13
CA GLN A 166 3.59 -5.65 -8.46
C GLN A 166 2.52 -4.55 -8.60
N GLY A 167 1.29 -4.81 -8.12
CA GLY A 167 0.23 -3.81 -8.08
C GLY A 167 0.57 -2.61 -7.18
N GLY A 168 1.25 -2.84 -6.06
CA GLY A 168 1.75 -1.78 -5.18
C GLY A 168 2.74 -0.85 -5.86
N TRP A 169 3.65 -1.39 -6.69
CA TRP A 169 4.58 -0.57 -7.48
C TRP A 169 3.87 0.30 -8.53
N PHE A 170 2.80 -0.19 -9.16
CA PHE A 170 1.98 0.61 -10.07
C PHE A 170 1.24 1.75 -9.35
N ILE A 171 0.73 1.49 -8.14
CA ILE A 171 0.14 2.53 -7.28
C ILE A 171 1.20 3.59 -6.92
N LEU A 172 2.40 3.17 -6.51
CA LEU A 172 3.49 4.09 -6.19
C LEU A 172 3.92 4.92 -7.42
N ALA A 173 4.03 4.31 -8.60
CA ALA A 173 4.32 5.04 -9.83
C ALA A 173 3.26 6.10 -10.14
N GLY A 174 1.97 5.75 -9.95
CA GLY A 174 0.86 6.70 -10.07
C GLY A 174 0.98 7.87 -9.09
N ALA A 175 1.29 7.57 -7.83
CA ALA A 175 1.57 8.58 -6.80
C ALA A 175 2.67 9.55 -7.22
N VAL A 176 3.81 9.03 -7.66
CA VAL A 176 4.95 9.83 -8.11
C VAL A 176 4.57 10.74 -9.27
N LEU A 177 3.77 10.26 -10.24
CA LEU A 177 3.30 11.08 -11.36
C LEU A 177 2.38 12.22 -10.91
N VAL A 178 1.43 11.95 -10.01
CA VAL A 178 0.49 12.96 -9.51
C VAL A 178 1.21 14.02 -8.68
N ILE A 179 2.08 13.60 -7.76
CA ILE A 179 2.87 14.52 -6.93
C ILE A 179 3.87 15.30 -7.78
N GLY A 180 4.54 14.64 -8.73
CA GLY A 180 5.41 15.31 -9.69
C GLY A 180 4.68 16.36 -10.53
N ALA A 181 3.45 16.06 -10.97
CA ALA A 181 2.61 17.02 -11.69
C ALA A 181 2.29 18.24 -10.82
N LEU A 182 1.99 18.05 -9.53
CA LEU A 182 1.71 19.13 -8.59
C LEU A 182 2.93 20.03 -8.38
N LEU A 183 4.11 19.44 -8.18
CA LEU A 183 5.37 20.16 -8.02
C LEU A 183 5.73 20.97 -9.27
N LEU A 184 5.61 20.38 -10.46
CA LEU A 184 5.85 21.08 -11.73
C LEU A 184 4.87 22.23 -11.94
N GLU A 185 3.59 22.02 -11.63
CA GLU A 185 2.57 23.06 -11.73
C GLU A 185 2.91 24.25 -10.80
N TYR A 186 3.38 23.98 -9.57
CA TYR A 186 3.85 25.01 -8.65
C TYR A 186 5.01 25.82 -9.24
N PHE A 187 6.03 25.17 -9.82
CA PHE A 187 7.16 25.85 -10.43
C PHE A 187 6.77 26.70 -11.66
N TYR A 188 5.87 26.21 -12.51
CA TYR A 188 5.34 27.00 -13.63
C TYR A 188 4.65 28.28 -13.17
N PHE A 189 3.91 28.22 -12.06
CA PHE A 189 3.27 29.42 -11.51
C PHE A 189 4.27 30.41 -10.93
N LYS A 190 5.28 29.95 -10.19
CA LYS A 190 6.32 30.83 -9.64
C LYS A 190 7.04 31.59 -10.76
N LYS A 191 7.42 30.89 -11.84
CA LYS A 191 8.07 31.52 -13.01
C LYS A 191 7.20 32.59 -13.65
N ARG A 192 5.90 32.31 -13.87
CA ARG A 192 4.96 33.26 -14.49
C ARG A 192 4.70 34.50 -13.63
N SER A 193 4.70 34.36 -12.30
CA SER A 193 4.58 35.49 -11.37
C SER A 193 5.80 36.41 -11.45
N ASN A 194 7.01 35.83 -11.52
CA ASN A 194 8.26 36.59 -11.60
C ASN A 194 8.47 37.30 -12.95
N THR A 195 7.75 36.91 -14.02
CA THR A 195 7.82 37.59 -15.33
C THR A 195 6.81 38.73 -15.45
N LEU A 196 5.84 38.83 -14.53
CA LEU A 196 4.79 39.87 -14.53
C LEU A 196 5.03 40.97 -13.49
N ALA A 197 6.09 40.85 -12.70
CA ALA A 197 6.59 41.86 -11.76
C ALA A 197 7.84 42.52 -12.37
#